data_AF-A0A6P0L0N4-F1
#
_entry.id   AF-A0A6P0L0N4-F1
#
_cell.length_a   1.000
_cell.length_b   1.000
_cell.length_c   1.000
_cell.angle_alpha   90.00
_cell.angle_beta   90.00
_cell.angle_gamma   90.00
#
_symmetry.space_group_name_H-M   'P 1'
#
loop_
_entity.id
_entity.type
_entity.pdbx_description
1 polymer ?
#
loop_
_entity_poly.entity_id
_entity_poly.type
_entity_poly.pdbx_seq_one_letter_code
_entity_poly.pdbx_strand_id
1 'polypeptide(L)'
;MSRNCYTVITFSPVQSFIDKSRKLRDLYGSSYILSFLSWIICQAAEKQSYKVVYPALPNVVQGMPNQIVIAGNLSEADINKIEDYFNQAWKCLLDSCR
;
A
#
# COMPACT_ATOMS: atom_id res chain seq x y z
N MET A 1 12.48 3.98 -29.67
CA MET A 1 12.29 3.07 -28.53
C MET A 1 11.51 3.81 -27.46
N SER A 2 10.25 3.44 -27.20
CA SER A 2 9.49 3.97 -26.08
C SER A 2 10.16 3.50 -24.78
N ARG A 3 10.69 4.43 -23.98
CA ARG A 3 11.21 4.07 -22.65
C ARG A 3 10.03 3.65 -21.79
N ASN A 4 9.98 2.38 -21.39
CA ASN A 4 9.04 1.94 -20.38
C ASN A 4 9.40 2.66 -19.07
N CYS A 5 8.53 3.55 -18.63
CA CYS A 5 8.65 4.23 -17.35
C CYS A 5 7.89 3.43 -16.30
N TYR A 6 8.44 3.35 -15.10
CA TYR A 6 7.81 2.70 -13.96
C TYR A 6 7.90 3.62 -12.75
N THR A 7 6.82 3.66 -11.99
CA THR A 7 6.75 4.38 -10.72
C THR A 7 6.83 3.35 -9.59
N VAL A 8 7.72 3.59 -8.63
CA VAL A 8 7.86 2.76 -7.44
C VAL A 8 7.33 3.54 -6.24
N ILE A 9 6.34 2.98 -5.56
CA ILE A 9 5.77 3.53 -4.33
C ILE A 9 6.20 2.65 -3.17
N THR A 10 6.66 3.28 -2.10
CA THR A 10 6.93 2.64 -0.81
C THR A 10 6.43 3.53 0.31
N PHE A 11 6.10 2.92 1.44
CA PHE A 11 5.80 3.65 2.68
C PHE A 11 6.60 3.08 3.84
N SER A 12 6.78 3.92 4.86
CA SER A 12 7.60 3.66 6.03
C SER A 12 7.02 4.36 7.26
N PRO A 13 7.26 3.85 8.47
CA PRO A 13 8.12 2.70 8.80
C PRO A 13 7.39 1.35 8.79
N VAL A 14 8.08 0.29 8.34
CA VAL A 14 7.53 -1.09 8.35
C VAL A 14 8.05 -1.88 9.55
N GLN A 15 9.37 -2.04 9.65
CA GLN A 15 10.00 -2.87 10.67
C GLN A 15 9.67 -2.40 12.09
N SER A 16 9.85 -1.10 12.37
CA SER A 16 9.57 -0.54 13.70
C SER A 16 8.08 -0.43 14.03
N PHE A 17 7.19 -0.59 13.05
CA PHE A 17 5.75 -0.73 13.30
C PHE A 17 5.43 -2.15 13.80
N ILE A 18 5.98 -3.16 13.13
CA ILE A 18 5.79 -4.58 13.48
C ILE A 18 6.46 -4.91 14.83
N ASP A 19 7.70 -4.45 15.04
CA ASP A 19 8.53 -4.81 16.20
C ASP A 19 8.02 -4.29 17.55
N LYS A 20 7.09 -3.33 17.54
CA LYS A 20 6.43 -2.84 18.77
C LYS A 20 5.42 -3.85 19.35
N SER A 21 5.15 -4.92 18.61
CA SER A 21 4.20 -5.96 19.00
C SER A 21 4.74 -6.82 20.14
N ARG A 22 3.96 -6.96 21.22
CA ARG A 22 4.34 -7.80 22.39
C ARG A 22 3.70 -9.18 22.39
N LYS A 23 2.68 -9.40 21.56
CA LYS A 23 1.97 -10.68 21.40
C LYS A 23 1.95 -11.08 19.92
N LEU A 24 1.88 -12.38 19.64
CA LEU A 24 1.76 -12.90 18.27
C LEU A 24 0.56 -12.32 17.52
N ARG A 25 -0.57 -12.11 18.22
CA ARG A 25 -1.74 -11.45 17.64
C ARG A 25 -1.45 -10.02 17.22
N ASP A 26 -0.66 -9.28 17.99
CA ASP A 26 -0.30 -7.89 17.69
C ASP A 26 0.67 -7.85 16.50
N LEU A 27 1.58 -8.83 16.42
CA LEU A 27 2.51 -9.01 15.30
C LEU A 27 1.75 -9.26 13.99
N TYR A 28 0.82 -10.23 14.03
CA TYR A 28 -0.04 -10.55 12.90
C TYR A 28 -0.93 -9.36 12.52
N GLY A 29 -1.56 -8.72 13.51
CA GLY A 29 -2.41 -7.55 13.28
C GLY A 29 -1.66 -6.40 12.62
N SER A 30 -0.46 -6.07 13.12
CA SER A 30 0.40 -5.03 12.54
C SER A 30 0.77 -5.36 11.09
N SER A 31 1.16 -6.61 10.82
CA SER A 31 1.51 -7.06 9.47
C SER A 31 0.30 -7.04 8.52
N TYR A 32 -0.88 -7.39 9.02
CA TYR A 32 -2.13 -7.37 8.26
C TYR A 32 -2.55 -5.95 7.91
N ILE A 33 -2.42 -5.01 8.85
CA ILE A 33 -2.66 -3.58 8.62
C ILE A 33 -1.75 -3.04 7.51
N LEU A 34 -0.44 -3.31 7.58
CA LEU A 34 0.49 -2.89 6.53
C LEU A 34 0.13 -3.50 5.18
N SER A 35 -0.25 -4.78 5.18
CA SER A 35 -0.66 -5.48 3.96
C SER A 35 -1.92 -4.88 3.34
N PHE A 36 -2.89 -4.51 4.17
CA PHE A 36 -4.10 -3.82 3.77
C PHE A 36 -3.80 -2.44 3.18
N LEU A 37 -2.91 -1.67 3.81
CA LEU A 37 -2.50 -0.35 3.30
C LEU A 37 -1.78 -0.45 1.94
N SER A 38 -0.91 -1.45 1.75
CA SER A 38 -0.30 -1.75 0.44
C SER A 38 -1.36 -2.08 -0.62
N TRP A 39 -2.39 -2.84 -0.24
CA TRP A 39 -3.49 -3.16 -1.15
C TRP A 39 -4.30 -1.92 -1.53
N ILE A 40 -4.52 -0.98 -0.61
CA ILE A 40 -5.17 0.30 -0.91
C ILE A 40 -4.40 1.08 -1.98
N ILE A 41 -3.06 1.11 -1.91
CA ILE A 41 -2.23 1.75 -2.95
C ILE A 41 -2.43 1.09 -4.31
N CYS A 42 -2.45 -0.26 -4.36
CA CYS A 42 -2.68 -1.00 -5.59
C CYS A 42 -4.06 -0.67 -6.18
N GLN A 43 -5.11 -0.71 -5.35
CA GLN A 43 -6.47 -0.40 -5.77
C GLN A 43 -6.64 1.06 -6.22
N ALA A 44 -5.98 2.01 -5.56
CA ALA A 44 -6.01 3.41 -5.93
C ALA A 44 -5.33 3.66 -7.28
N ALA A 45 -4.26 2.93 -7.59
CA ALA A 45 -3.59 2.98 -8.89
C ALA A 45 -4.48 2.36 -10.00
N GLU A 46 -5.07 1.19 -9.75
CA GLU A 46 -5.95 0.51 -10.71
C GLU A 46 -7.21 1.35 -11.01
N LYS A 47 -7.80 2.00 -10.00
CA LYS A 47 -8.93 2.94 -10.18
C LYS A 47 -8.58 4.13 -11.07
N GLN A 48 -7.32 4.50 -11.12
CA GLN A 48 -6.79 5.56 -11.99
C GLN A 48 -6.33 5.02 -13.35
N SER A 49 -6.71 3.78 -13.70
CA SER A 49 -6.34 3.10 -14.95
C SER A 49 -4.84 2.82 -15.12
N TYR A 50 -4.08 2.85 -14.02
CA TYR A 50 -2.69 2.41 -14.03
C TYR A 50 -2.59 0.90 -13.80
N LYS A 51 -1.62 0.27 -14.46
CA LYS A 51 -1.36 -1.16 -14.28
C LYS A 51 -0.35 -1.38 -13.15
N VAL A 52 -0.77 -2.03 -12.08
CA VAL A 52 0.14 -2.54 -11.05
C VAL A 52 0.90 -3.73 -11.62
N VAL A 53 2.23 -3.65 -11.59
CA VAL A 53 3.15 -4.69 -12.08
C VAL A 53 3.60 -5.58 -10.92
N TYR A 54 3.81 -4.97 -9.76
CA TYR A 54 4.19 -5.66 -8.53
C TYR A 54 3.45 -5.05 -7.34
N PRO A 55 2.84 -5.86 -6.46
CA PRO A 55 2.70 -7.32 -6.53
C PRO A 55 1.76 -7.76 -7.67
N ALA A 56 2.11 -8.83 -8.39
CA ALA A 56 1.37 -9.28 -9.59
C ALA A 56 -0.03 -9.87 -9.27
N LEU A 57 -0.20 -10.39 -8.06
CA LEU A 57 -1.46 -10.94 -7.55
C LEU A 57 -1.68 -10.38 -6.13
N PRO A 58 -2.36 -9.24 -5.99
CA PRO A 58 -2.53 -8.62 -4.69
C PRO A 58 -3.46 -9.46 -3.79
N ASN A 59 -2.92 -10.01 -2.71
CA ASN A 59 -3.67 -10.80 -1.73
C ASN A 59 -3.30 -10.39 -0.29
N VAL A 60 -4.20 -9.66 0.37
CA VAL A 60 -3.99 -9.15 1.73
C VAL A 60 -3.80 -10.27 2.75
N VAL A 61 -4.50 -11.41 2.59
CA VAL A 61 -4.45 -12.54 3.53
C VAL A 61 -3.10 -13.26 3.48
N GLN A 62 -2.46 -13.28 2.31
CA GLN A 62 -1.13 -13.87 2.12
C GLN A 62 0.01 -12.89 2.43
N GLY A 63 -0.31 -11.66 2.83
CA GLY A 63 0.64 -10.60 3.05
C GLY A 63 0.94 -9.84 1.75
N MET A 64 1.05 -8.52 1.87
CA MET A 64 1.40 -7.64 0.76
C MET A 64 2.73 -6.95 1.05
N PRO A 65 3.64 -6.83 0.05
CA PRO A 65 4.85 -6.07 0.20
C PRO A 65 4.53 -4.58 0.39
N ASN A 66 5.39 -3.84 1.08
CA ASN A 66 5.30 -2.38 1.20
C ASN A 66 5.87 -1.63 -0.01
N GLN A 67 6.37 -2.37 -1.01
CA GLN A 67 6.85 -1.85 -2.29
C GLN A 67 5.83 -2.19 -3.37
N ILE A 68 5.36 -1.19 -4.09
CA ILE A 68 4.42 -1.31 -5.20
C ILE A 68 5.08 -0.74 -6.45
N VAL A 69 5.03 -1.48 -7.56
CA VAL A 69 5.55 -1.02 -8.87
C VAL A 69 4.39 -0.86 -9.83
N ILE A 70 4.28 0.33 -10.41
CA ILE A 70 3.21 0.70 -11.34
C ILE A 70 3.83 1.01 -12.70
N ALA A 71 3.22 0.48 -13.76
CA ALA A 71 3.62 0.81 -15.13
C ALA A 71 3.14 2.21 -15.48
N GLY A 72 4.07 3.04 -15.97
CA GLY A 72 3.82 4.43 -16.31
C GLY A 72 4.48 5.42 -15.36
N ASN A 73 4.49 6.68 -15.79
CA ASN A 73 4.88 7.82 -14.95
C ASN A 73 3.61 8.40 -14.33
N LEU A 74 3.48 8.33 -13.01
CA LEU A 74 2.34 8.93 -12.32
C LEU A 74 2.55 10.45 -12.27
N SER A 75 1.49 11.21 -12.56
CA SER A 75 1.50 12.64 -12.33
C SER A 75 1.45 12.94 -10.83
N GLU A 76 1.90 14.12 -10.42
CA GLU A 76 1.79 14.58 -9.03
C GLU A 76 0.34 14.55 -8.51
N ALA A 77 -0.62 14.88 -9.37
CA ALA A 77 -2.04 14.80 -9.04
C ALA A 77 -2.51 13.35 -8.76
N ASP A 78 -1.96 12.37 -9.47
CA ASP A 78 -2.32 10.97 -9.28
C ASP A 78 -1.66 10.40 -8.01
N ILE A 79 -0.42 10.82 -7.72
CA ILE A 79 0.28 10.50 -6.47
C ILE A 79 -0.52 11.04 -5.28
N ASN A 80 -0.94 12.30 -5.33
CA ASN A 80 -1.73 12.92 -4.25
C ASN A 80 -3.06 12.19 -4.02
N LYS A 81 -3.72 11.70 -5.08
CA LYS A 81 -4.94 10.89 -4.93
C LYS A 81 -4.66 9.54 -4.26
N ILE A 82 -3.57 8.86 -4.64
CA ILE A 82 -3.19 7.59 -4.00
C ILE A 82 -2.90 7.80 -2.51
N GLU A 83 -2.18 8.88 -2.18
CA GLU A 83 -1.90 9.25 -0.80
C GLU A 83 -3.18 9.57 0.00
N ASP A 84 -4.14 10.28 -0.61
CA ASP A 84 -5.43 10.56 0.03
C ASP A 84 -6.20 9.27 0.33
N TYR A 85 -6.26 8.32 -0.62
CA TYR A 85 -6.86 7.00 -0.37
C TYR A 85 -6.16 6.24 0.77
N PHE A 86 -4.83 6.28 0.82
CA PHE A 86 -4.04 5.67 1.89
C PHE A 86 -4.39 6.29 3.25
N ASN A 87 -4.41 7.62 3.34
CA ASN A 87 -4.69 8.35 4.57
C ASN A 87 -6.14 8.16 5.03
N GLN A 88 -7.10 8.12 4.10
CA GLN A 88 -8.50 7.82 4.41
C GLN A 88 -8.67 6.40 4.94
N ALA A 89 -8.01 5.42 4.34
CA ALA A 89 -8.04 4.04 4.81
C ALA A 89 -7.44 3.92 6.23
N TRP A 90 -6.32 4.59 6.47
CA TRP A 90 -5.71 4.67 7.81
C TRP A 90 -6.65 5.31 8.84
N LYS A 91 -7.27 6.43 8.49
CA LYS A 91 -8.25 7.10 9.36
C LYS A 91 -9.44 6.20 9.67
N CYS A 92 -9.98 5.50 8.67
CA CYS A 92 -11.09 4.56 8.84
C CYS A 92 -10.74 3.42 9.82
N LEU A 93 -9.52 2.88 9.75
CA LEU A 93 -9.03 1.89 10.71
C LEU A 93 -9.01 2.47 12.14
N LEU A 94 -8.49 3.69 12.31
CA LEU A 94 -8.43 4.34 13.62
C LEU A 94 -9.82 4.62 14.19
N ASP A 95 -10.75 5.08 13.36
CA ASP A 95 -12.12 5.40 13.77
C ASP A 95 -12.91 4.13 14.12
N SER A 96 -12.65 3.01 13.44
CA SER A 96 -13.32 1.72 13.69
C SER A 96 -12.79 0.99 14.94
N CYS A 97 -11.57 1.31 15.36
CA CYS A 97 -10.90 0.69 16.52
C CYS A 97 -10.90 1.58 17.77
N ARG A 98 -11.49 2.77 17.69
CA ARG A 98 -11.76 3.66 18.83
C ARG A 98 -12.98 3.20 19.61
#